data_AF-A0A8T4A8L8-F1
#
_entry.id   AF-A0A8T4A8L8-F1
#
_cell.length_a   1.000
_cell.length_b   1.000
_cell.length_c   1.000
_cell.angle_alpha   90.00
_cell.angle_beta   90.00
_cell.angle_gamma   90.00
#
_symmetry.space_group_name_H-M   'P 1'
#
loop_
_entity.id
_entity.type
_entity.pdbx_description
1 polymer ?
#
loop_
_entity_poly.entity_id
_entity_poly.type
_entity_poly.pdbx_seq_one_letter_code
_entity_poly.pdbx_strand_id
1 'polypeptide(L)'
;MQSLPYTPDNVTTKFDEYPRYPIETLADNGGDCEDASILTAALLSNMGYKVILISPPEHMAVGIHIEGAYGSYYEIEGRKYFYLETTGKGWKIGEIPEEYRGAEVKIYQLIPKPVLTHKWTALQRGYVLTLNVTVKNVGTAAANNVKVYAAFDAGEGHVYNPKESKSFNLNADAEAEITLYLDVPREKHTRLIVKILSNIYLMDTSYSEWFQT
;
A
#
# COMPACT_ATOMS: atom_id res chain seq x y z
N MET A 1 17.96 5.35 10.26
CA MET A 1 18.51 4.45 9.24
C MET A 1 19.83 5.00 8.69
N GLN A 2 20.83 5.28 9.54
CA GLN A 2 22.15 5.77 9.08
C GLN A 2 23.18 4.64 8.87
N SER A 3 22.70 3.39 8.90
CA SER A 3 23.50 2.16 8.82
C SER A 3 23.41 1.45 7.47
N LEU A 4 22.55 1.92 6.55
CA LEU A 4 22.48 1.36 5.19
C LEU A 4 23.46 2.11 4.26
N PRO A 5 24.14 1.42 3.33
CA PRO A 5 24.98 2.06 2.33
C PRO A 5 24.16 2.97 1.40
N TYR A 6 24.64 4.19 1.18
CA TYR A 6 24.11 5.12 0.18
C TYR A 6 24.74 4.82 -1.18
N THR A 7 23.93 4.60 -2.21
CA THR A 7 24.40 4.37 -3.58
C THR A 7 23.83 5.48 -4.48
N PRO A 8 24.65 6.44 -4.95
CA PRO A 8 24.18 7.47 -5.87
C PRO A 8 23.89 6.91 -7.29
N ASP A 9 22.92 7.51 -7.98
CA ASP A 9 22.29 7.06 -9.24
C ASP A 9 23.16 6.97 -10.50
N ASN A 10 24.48 6.84 -10.39
CA ASN A 10 25.32 6.72 -11.57
C ASN A 10 25.55 5.28 -12.05
N VAL A 11 24.88 4.27 -11.47
CA VAL A 11 25.12 2.85 -11.83
C VAL A 11 23.86 2.00 -12.04
N THR A 12 22.64 2.52 -11.87
CA THR A 12 21.41 1.76 -12.11
C THR A 12 20.44 2.53 -12.99
N THR A 13 20.36 2.10 -14.26
CA THR A 13 19.30 2.33 -15.26
C THR A 13 18.52 3.67 -15.23
N LYS A 14 18.74 4.43 -16.29
CA LYS A 14 18.26 5.80 -16.57
C LYS A 14 16.75 5.98 -16.84
N PHE A 15 15.86 5.11 -16.35
CA PHE A 15 14.41 5.26 -16.55
C PHE A 15 13.62 4.67 -15.37
N ASP A 16 12.64 5.44 -14.91
CA ASP A 16 11.62 5.25 -13.86
C ASP A 16 11.99 5.57 -12.40
N GLU A 17 11.51 6.75 -11.95
CA GLU A 17 11.17 7.09 -10.56
C GLU A 17 10.06 6.12 -10.09
N TYR A 18 10.45 4.97 -9.54
CA TYR A 18 9.53 4.05 -8.89
C TYR A 18 9.75 4.13 -7.37
N PRO A 19 8.90 4.84 -6.60
CA PRO A 19 8.99 4.83 -5.14
C PRO A 19 8.84 3.40 -4.64
N ARG A 20 9.93 2.81 -4.14
CA ARG A 20 9.96 1.42 -3.67
C ARG A 20 9.27 1.30 -2.31
N TYR A 21 8.65 0.15 -2.06
CA TYR A 21 8.08 -0.13 -0.75
C TYR A 21 9.20 -0.24 0.30
N PRO A 22 8.95 0.14 1.57
CA PRO A 22 9.94 0.01 2.66
C PRO A 22 10.59 -1.37 2.79
N ILE A 23 9.90 -2.44 2.36
CA ILE A 23 10.42 -3.81 2.36
C ILE A 23 11.41 -4.08 1.20
N GLU A 24 11.22 -3.43 0.05
CA GLU A 24 12.11 -3.52 -1.12
C GLU A 24 13.42 -2.75 -0.87
N THR A 25 13.36 -1.61 -0.19
CA THR A 25 14.53 -0.85 0.28
C THR A 25 15.40 -1.67 1.27
N LEU A 26 14.79 -2.55 2.07
CA LEU A 26 15.48 -3.47 2.97
C LEU A 26 16.14 -4.65 2.22
N ALA A 27 15.59 -5.06 1.08
CA ALA A 27 16.06 -6.23 0.33
C ALA A 27 17.31 -5.93 -0.53
N ASP A 28 17.46 -4.71 -1.04
CA ASP A 28 18.54 -4.33 -1.97
C ASP A 28 19.77 -3.67 -1.32
N ASN A 29 19.82 -3.60 0.02
CA ASN A 29 20.97 -3.09 0.78
C ASN A 29 21.41 -1.66 0.37
N GLY A 30 20.45 -0.83 -0.07
CA GLY A 30 20.66 0.55 -0.49
C GLY A 30 19.52 1.09 -1.36
N GLY A 31 19.13 2.34 -1.13
CA GLY A 31 18.21 3.11 -1.95
C GLY A 31 18.70 4.57 -1.99
N ASP A 32 18.13 5.38 -2.89
CA ASP A 32 18.44 6.80 -2.99
C ASP A 32 17.88 7.59 -1.77
N CYS A 33 17.96 8.92 -1.81
CA CYS A 33 17.46 9.77 -0.74
C CYS A 33 15.95 9.60 -0.47
N GLU A 34 15.18 9.26 -1.51
CA GLU A 34 13.74 9.03 -1.45
C GLU A 34 13.44 7.74 -0.68
N ASP A 35 14.05 6.62 -1.07
CA ASP A 35 13.86 5.32 -0.45
C ASP A 35 14.19 5.34 1.07
N ALA A 36 15.32 5.96 1.43
CA ALA A 36 15.75 6.09 2.83
C ALA A 36 14.78 6.94 3.66
N SER A 37 14.21 7.98 3.05
CA SER A 37 13.24 8.88 3.69
C SER A 37 11.88 8.23 3.87
N ILE A 38 11.38 7.52 2.85
CA ILE A 38 10.13 6.77 2.92
C ILE A 38 10.20 5.69 4.00
N LEU A 39 11.29 4.91 4.03
CA LEU A 39 11.49 3.87 5.04
C LEU A 39 11.62 4.45 6.45
N THR A 40 12.38 5.54 6.62
CA THR A 40 12.49 6.23 7.91
C THR A 40 11.13 6.78 8.36
N ALA A 41 10.36 7.37 7.44
CA ALA A 41 9.03 7.88 7.75
C ALA A 41 8.05 6.77 8.13
N ALA A 42 8.10 5.62 7.44
CA ALA A 42 7.29 4.45 7.76
C ALA A 42 7.61 3.91 9.16
N LEU A 43 8.90 3.77 9.52
CA LEU A 43 9.31 3.30 10.84
C LEU A 43 8.87 4.26 11.96
N LEU A 44 9.10 5.55 11.79
CA LEU A 44 8.71 6.57 12.78
C LEU A 44 7.18 6.64 12.93
N SER A 45 6.44 6.55 11.82
CA SER A 45 4.98 6.47 11.83
C SER A 45 4.49 5.23 12.61
N ASN A 46 5.11 4.07 12.38
CA ASN A 46 4.77 2.83 13.11
C ASN A 46 5.13 2.88 14.61
N MET A 47 6.11 3.71 14.99
CA MET A 47 6.42 4.01 16.40
C MET A 47 5.45 5.00 17.05
N GLY A 48 4.45 5.49 16.31
CA GLY A 48 3.41 6.40 16.81
C GLY A 48 3.73 7.88 16.64
N TYR A 49 4.83 8.23 15.96
CA TYR A 49 5.12 9.63 15.64
C TYR A 49 4.28 10.12 14.46
N LYS A 50 3.94 11.41 14.47
CA LYS A 50 3.35 12.05 13.27
C LYS A 50 4.49 12.47 12.35
N VAL A 51 4.40 12.06 11.10
CA VAL A 51 5.48 12.19 10.13
C VAL A 51 4.95 12.72 8.81
N ILE A 52 5.76 13.53 8.13
CA ILE A 52 5.58 13.98 6.75
C ILE A 52 6.86 13.70 5.96
N LEU A 53 6.76 13.63 4.63
CA LEU A 53 7.91 13.73 3.75
C LEU A 53 8.07 15.18 3.30
N ILE A 54 9.31 15.63 3.25
CA ILE A 54 9.71 16.95 2.79
C ILE A 54 10.59 16.73 1.57
N SER A 55 10.20 17.29 0.43
CA SER A 55 10.94 17.18 -0.82
C SER A 55 11.45 18.57 -1.24
N PRO A 56 12.69 18.92 -0.85
CA PRO A 56 13.47 19.96 -1.50
C PRO A 56 13.84 19.57 -2.94
N PRO A 57 14.35 20.50 -3.77
CA PRO A 57 14.86 20.17 -5.09
C PRO A 57 15.92 19.05 -5.03
N GLU A 58 15.71 17.99 -5.81
CA GLU A 58 16.62 16.84 -5.94
C GLU A 58 16.96 16.14 -4.61
N HIS A 59 16.10 16.26 -3.58
CA HIS A 59 16.30 15.60 -2.28
C HIS A 59 14.98 15.21 -1.62
N MET A 60 15.08 14.29 -0.67
CA MET A 60 13.98 13.90 0.21
C MET A 60 14.47 13.82 1.63
N ALA A 61 13.68 14.38 2.54
CA ALA A 61 13.90 14.33 3.97
C ALA A 61 12.60 14.01 4.71
N VAL A 62 12.70 13.81 6.02
CA VAL A 62 11.56 13.50 6.87
C VAL A 62 11.23 14.70 7.75
N GLY A 63 9.96 15.01 7.93
CA GLY A 63 9.50 15.94 8.96
C GLY A 63 8.84 15.16 10.09
N ILE A 64 9.34 15.29 11.32
CA ILE A 64 8.79 14.59 12.49
C ILE A 64 8.20 15.57 13.51
N HIS A 65 7.01 15.27 14.01
CA HIS A 65 6.40 16.02 15.10
C HIS A 65 6.87 15.48 16.45
N ILE A 66 7.53 16.33 17.23
CA ILE A 66 8.01 16.03 18.59
C ILE A 66 7.72 17.24 19.47
N GLU A 67 7.03 17.02 20.59
CA GLU A 67 6.81 18.07 21.59
C GLU A 67 8.13 18.49 22.25
N GLY A 68 8.35 19.80 22.38
CA GLY A 68 9.55 20.35 22.99
C GLY A 68 10.82 20.30 22.14
N ALA A 69 10.76 19.77 20.91
CA ALA A 69 11.87 19.87 19.96
C ALA A 69 12.09 21.33 19.52
N TYR A 70 13.31 21.61 19.07
CA TYR A 70 13.75 22.94 18.63
C TYR A 70 14.54 22.83 17.32
N GLY A 71 14.66 23.95 16.61
CA GLY A 71 15.33 24.02 15.31
C GLY A 71 14.35 24.32 14.18
N SER A 72 14.75 23.99 12.96
CA SER A 72 14.00 24.28 11.74
C SER A 72 12.84 23.32 11.56
N TYR A 73 11.67 23.85 11.20
CA TYR A 73 10.44 23.08 11.05
C TYR A 73 9.56 23.64 9.93
N TYR A 74 8.63 22.80 9.50
CA TYR A 74 7.51 23.18 8.64
C TYR A 74 6.21 23.01 9.42
N GLU A 75 5.29 23.97 9.28
CA GLU A 75 4.01 23.92 9.97
C GLU A 75 2.91 23.41 9.04
N ILE A 76 2.24 22.33 9.46
CA ILE A 76 1.14 21.70 8.72
C ILE A 76 -0.01 21.47 9.69
N GLU A 77 -1.18 22.03 9.38
CA GLU A 77 -2.40 21.90 10.19
C GLU A 77 -2.17 22.28 11.67
N GLY A 78 -1.41 23.36 11.92
CA GLY A 78 -1.10 23.86 13.27
C GLY A 78 -0.11 23.01 14.06
N ARG A 79 0.59 22.04 13.42
CA ARG A 79 1.63 21.23 14.03
C ARG A 79 2.99 21.51 13.40
N LYS A 80 4.02 21.59 14.23
CA LYS A 80 5.41 21.74 13.80
C LYS A 80 6.02 20.37 13.51
N TYR A 81 6.54 20.21 12.30
CA TYR A 81 7.29 19.03 11.87
C TYR A 81 8.75 19.45 11.67
N PHE A 82 9.62 18.99 12.56
CA PHE A 82 11.04 19.33 12.55
C PHE A 82 11.75 18.52 11.48
N TYR A 83 12.65 19.18 10.75
CA TYR A 83 13.41 18.54 9.69
C TYR A 83 14.33 17.45 10.27
N LEU A 84 14.31 16.29 9.63
CA LEU A 84 15.15 15.15 9.95
C LEU A 84 15.83 14.70 8.67
N GLU A 85 17.14 14.96 8.60
CA GLU A 85 18.00 14.48 7.54
C GLU A 85 18.19 12.95 7.67
N THR A 86 18.00 12.23 6.57
CA THR A 86 17.98 10.76 6.51
C THR A 86 19.17 10.17 5.78
N THR A 87 19.87 10.93 4.93
CA THR A 87 20.99 10.44 4.12
C THR A 87 22.36 10.80 4.70
N GLY A 88 22.47 11.97 5.36
CA GLY A 88 23.71 12.42 6.02
C GLY A 88 23.89 11.86 7.44
N LYS A 89 25.15 11.70 7.87
CA LYS A 89 25.49 11.34 9.27
C LYS A 89 25.71 12.59 10.13
N GLY A 90 25.36 12.49 11.41
CA GLY A 90 25.66 13.53 12.41
C GLY A 90 24.65 14.66 12.53
N TRP A 91 23.63 14.69 11.68
CA TRP A 91 22.53 15.67 11.75
C TRP A 91 21.63 15.41 12.95
N LYS A 92 21.26 16.48 13.64
CA LYS A 92 20.23 16.47 14.68
C LYS A 92 18.88 16.86 14.10
N ILE A 93 17.81 16.46 14.80
CA ILE A 93 16.46 16.93 14.50
C ILE A 93 16.44 18.45 14.54
N GLY A 94 15.85 19.08 13.52
CA GLY A 94 15.76 20.52 13.35
C GLY A 94 16.95 21.15 12.61
N GLU A 95 17.97 20.38 12.22
CA GLU A 95 19.08 20.88 11.41
C GLU A 95 18.81 20.64 9.92
N ILE A 96 18.72 21.73 9.14
CA ILE A 96 18.58 21.68 7.68
C ILE A 96 19.96 21.97 7.06
N PRO A 97 20.45 21.13 6.13
CA PRO A 97 21.64 21.42 5.34
C PRO A 97 21.57 22.79 4.66
N GLU A 98 22.71 23.49 4.58
CA GLU A 98 22.73 24.88 4.08
C GLU A 98 22.14 25.01 2.67
N GLU A 99 22.39 24.02 1.82
CA GLU A 99 21.89 23.95 0.43
C GLU A 99 20.35 23.90 0.30
N TYR A 100 19.65 23.44 1.33
CA TYR A 100 18.18 23.38 1.34
C TYR A 100 17.55 24.49 2.20
N ARG A 101 18.36 25.33 2.85
CA ARG A 101 17.84 26.38 3.72
C ARG A 101 17.12 27.44 2.89
N GLY A 102 15.82 27.61 3.14
CA GLY A 102 14.99 28.55 2.40
C GLY A 102 14.59 28.09 0.99
N ALA A 103 14.93 26.85 0.62
CA ALA A 103 14.43 26.25 -0.61
C ALA A 103 12.90 26.09 -0.55
N GLU A 104 12.25 26.23 -1.71
CA GLU A 104 10.86 25.83 -1.85
C GLU A 104 10.77 24.30 -1.76
N VAL A 105 9.89 23.80 -0.90
CA VAL A 105 9.74 22.36 -0.66
C VAL A 105 8.31 21.92 -0.94
N LYS A 106 8.16 20.69 -1.45
CA LYS A 106 6.88 20.00 -1.47
C LYS A 106 6.73 19.18 -0.20
N ILE A 107 5.52 19.16 0.36
CA ILE A 107 5.22 18.39 1.58
C ILE A 107 4.20 17.32 1.26
N TYR A 108 4.52 16.08 1.61
CA TYR A 108 3.63 14.94 1.46
C TYR A 108 3.27 14.35 2.82
N GLN A 109 1.98 14.26 3.11
CA GLN A 109 1.49 13.58 4.31
C GLN A 109 1.46 12.07 4.09
N LEU A 110 1.81 11.29 5.12
CA LEU A 110 1.60 9.84 5.11
C LEU A 110 0.13 9.56 5.38
N ILE A 111 -0.65 9.33 4.33
CA ILE A 111 -2.08 9.01 4.43
C ILE A 111 -2.24 7.49 4.56
N PRO A 112 -2.72 6.96 5.70
CA PRO A 112 -2.98 5.54 5.84
C PRO A 112 -4.02 5.07 4.81
N LYS A 113 -3.75 3.95 4.14
CA LYS A 113 -4.66 3.38 3.14
C LYS A 113 -4.84 1.87 3.35
N PRO A 114 -6.07 1.35 3.21
CA PRO A 114 -6.27 -0.09 3.14
C PRO A 114 -5.73 -0.61 1.81
N VAL A 115 -5.10 -1.78 1.85
CA VAL A 115 -4.65 -2.51 0.66
C VAL A 115 -5.12 -3.94 0.85
N LEU A 116 -6.16 -4.33 0.11
CA LEU A 116 -6.74 -5.66 0.22
C LEU A 116 -6.17 -6.55 -0.86
N THR A 117 -5.77 -7.76 -0.46
CA THR A 117 -5.38 -8.84 -1.37
C THR A 117 -6.20 -10.07 -1.05
N HIS A 118 -6.37 -10.97 -2.03
CA HIS A 118 -7.05 -12.24 -1.75
C HIS A 118 -6.38 -13.46 -2.37
N LYS A 119 -6.64 -14.60 -1.75
CA LYS A 119 -6.38 -15.94 -2.27
C LYS A 119 -7.66 -16.74 -2.18
N TRP A 120 -7.82 -17.74 -3.04
CA TRP A 120 -9.02 -18.56 -3.00
C TRP A 120 -8.78 -19.98 -3.48
N THR A 121 -9.65 -20.88 -3.04
CA THR A 121 -9.77 -22.25 -3.54
C THR A 121 -11.22 -22.51 -3.90
N ALA A 122 -11.45 -23.33 -4.93
CA ALA A 122 -12.78 -23.67 -5.36
C ALA A 122 -12.92 -25.18 -5.54
N LEU A 123 -14.03 -25.73 -5.08
CA LEU A 123 -14.39 -27.13 -5.25
C LEU A 123 -15.78 -27.22 -5.89
N GLN A 124 -15.84 -27.82 -7.08
CA GLN A 124 -17.10 -28.07 -7.77
C GLN A 124 -17.64 -29.47 -7.42
N ARG A 125 -18.93 -29.54 -7.12
CA ARG A 125 -19.69 -30.80 -6.99
C ARG A 125 -20.98 -30.69 -7.79
N GLY A 126 -21.04 -31.39 -8.92
CA GLY A 126 -22.14 -31.20 -9.89
C GLY A 126 -22.13 -29.76 -10.42
N TYR A 127 -23.25 -29.06 -10.27
CA TYR A 127 -23.39 -27.65 -10.68
C TYR A 127 -23.24 -26.66 -9.53
N VAL A 128 -22.73 -27.08 -8.36
CA VAL A 128 -22.48 -26.18 -7.24
C VAL A 128 -20.97 -26.04 -7.05
N LEU A 129 -20.48 -24.80 -7.09
CA LEU A 129 -19.12 -24.43 -6.76
C LEU A 129 -19.09 -23.89 -5.32
N THR A 130 -18.30 -24.53 -4.47
CA THR A 130 -17.94 -23.98 -3.15
C THR A 130 -16.63 -23.21 -3.30
N LEU A 131 -16.67 -21.90 -3.06
CA LEU A 131 -15.54 -20.99 -3.16
C LEU A 131 -15.15 -20.52 -1.76
N ASN A 132 -13.92 -20.81 -1.33
CA ASN A 132 -13.35 -20.26 -0.10
C ASN A 132 -12.34 -19.17 -0.45
N VAL A 133 -12.55 -17.96 0.05
CA VAL A 133 -11.72 -16.78 -0.21
C VAL A 133 -11.12 -16.29 1.10
N THR A 134 -9.81 -16.18 1.15
CA THR A 134 -9.08 -15.51 2.22
C THR A 134 -8.74 -14.10 1.75
N VAL A 135 -9.27 -13.09 2.45
CA VAL A 135 -8.98 -11.67 2.20
C VAL A 135 -8.06 -11.16 3.29
N LYS A 136 -6.93 -10.56 2.89
CA LYS A 136 -5.96 -9.96 3.82
C LYS A 136 -5.85 -8.46 3.56
N ASN A 137 -5.86 -7.68 4.64
CA ASN A 137 -5.49 -6.27 4.56
C ASN A 137 -4.00 -6.13 4.86
N VAL A 138 -3.22 -5.80 3.84
CA VAL A 138 -1.77 -5.52 3.93
C VAL A 138 -1.49 -4.01 3.93
N GLY A 139 -2.54 -3.20 3.99
CA GLY A 139 -2.44 -1.75 4.12
C GLY A 139 -2.34 -1.28 5.56
N THR A 140 -2.14 0.02 5.73
CA THR A 140 -1.92 0.66 7.04
C THR A 140 -3.20 1.24 7.66
N ALA A 141 -4.34 1.10 6.98
CA ALA A 141 -5.65 1.53 7.48
C ALA A 141 -6.69 0.42 7.42
N ALA A 142 -7.71 0.51 8.26
CA ALA A 142 -8.85 -0.40 8.21
C ALA A 142 -9.66 -0.21 6.92
N ALA A 143 -10.07 -1.32 6.32
CA ALA A 143 -11.02 -1.35 5.23
C ALA A 143 -12.44 -1.52 5.79
N ASN A 144 -13.38 -0.74 5.25
CA ASN A 144 -14.77 -0.76 5.70
C ASN A 144 -15.68 -1.29 4.59
N ASN A 145 -16.79 -1.91 4.99
CA ASN A 145 -17.80 -2.46 4.08
C ASN A 145 -17.16 -3.30 2.96
N VAL A 146 -16.23 -4.17 3.35
CA VAL A 146 -15.55 -5.12 2.47
C VAL A 146 -16.53 -6.20 2.04
N LYS A 147 -16.52 -6.56 0.76
CA LYS A 147 -17.30 -7.66 0.22
C LYS A 147 -16.46 -8.51 -0.71
N VAL A 148 -16.74 -9.81 -0.71
CA VAL A 148 -16.28 -10.73 -1.75
C VAL A 148 -17.40 -10.86 -2.77
N TYR A 149 -17.09 -10.57 -4.02
CA TYR A 149 -17.96 -10.80 -5.17
C TYR A 149 -17.38 -11.93 -6.00
N ALA A 150 -18.23 -12.84 -6.46
CA ALA A 150 -17.83 -13.88 -7.40
C ALA A 150 -18.93 -14.12 -8.44
N ALA A 151 -18.51 -14.40 -9.68
CA ALA A 151 -19.42 -14.70 -10.79
C ALA A 151 -18.67 -15.49 -11.88
N PHE A 152 -19.40 -15.96 -12.89
CA PHE A 152 -18.81 -16.61 -14.06
C PHE A 152 -18.82 -15.64 -15.25
N ASP A 153 -17.71 -15.55 -15.98
CA ASP A 153 -17.58 -14.66 -17.15
C ASP A 153 -18.53 -15.11 -18.28
N ALA A 154 -19.38 -14.20 -18.77
CA ALA A 154 -20.30 -14.45 -19.88
C ALA A 154 -19.87 -13.80 -21.20
N GLY A 155 -18.70 -13.13 -21.21
CA GLY A 155 -18.25 -12.31 -22.34
C GLY A 155 -18.87 -10.90 -22.33
N GLU A 156 -18.23 -9.99 -23.05
CA GLU A 156 -18.72 -8.61 -23.28
C GLU A 156 -19.06 -7.81 -22.00
N GLY A 157 -18.40 -8.12 -20.89
CA GLY A 157 -18.64 -7.47 -19.59
C GLY A 157 -19.88 -8.00 -18.85
N HIS A 158 -20.57 -8.99 -19.41
CA HIS A 158 -21.67 -9.71 -18.75
C HIS A 158 -21.15 -10.88 -17.91
N VAL A 159 -21.98 -11.32 -16.96
CA VAL A 159 -21.65 -12.42 -16.05
C VAL A 159 -22.85 -13.35 -15.83
N TYR A 160 -22.57 -14.62 -15.59
CA TYR A 160 -23.53 -15.60 -15.09
C TYR A 160 -23.46 -15.73 -13.57
N ASN A 161 -24.63 -15.91 -12.96
CA ASN A 161 -24.83 -16.32 -11.57
C ASN A 161 -23.97 -15.56 -10.53
N PRO A 162 -24.02 -14.21 -10.51
CA PRO A 162 -23.22 -13.43 -9.56
C PRO A 162 -23.68 -13.65 -8.12
N LYS A 163 -22.71 -13.68 -7.19
CA LYS A 163 -22.89 -13.77 -5.75
C LYS A 163 -22.01 -12.76 -5.03
N GLU A 164 -22.55 -12.20 -3.96
CA GLU A 164 -21.83 -11.35 -3.02
C GLU A 164 -21.90 -11.93 -1.62
N SER A 165 -20.84 -11.74 -0.84
CA SER A 165 -20.84 -12.01 0.59
C SER A 165 -21.63 -10.95 1.36
N LYS A 166 -21.93 -11.23 2.63
CA LYS A 166 -22.23 -10.16 3.59
C LYS A 166 -21.01 -9.24 3.69
N SER A 167 -21.26 -7.96 3.97
CA SER A 167 -20.16 -7.03 4.19
C SER A 167 -19.51 -7.24 5.57
N PHE A 168 -18.23 -6.93 5.65
CA PHE A 168 -17.43 -6.99 6.87
C PHE A 168 -16.40 -5.85 6.89
N ASN A 169 -15.85 -5.55 8.06
CA ASN A 169 -14.73 -4.62 8.18
C ASN A 169 -13.46 -5.43 8.43
N LEU A 170 -12.32 -4.92 7.95
CA LEU A 170 -11.03 -5.60 8.08
C LEU A 170 -9.96 -4.60 8.51
N ASN A 171 -9.47 -4.74 9.73
CA ASN A 171 -8.38 -3.90 10.25
C ASN A 171 -7.09 -4.10 9.45
N ALA A 172 -6.14 -3.17 9.57
CA ALA A 172 -4.79 -3.35 9.06
C ALA A 172 -4.17 -4.63 9.63
N ASP A 173 -3.40 -5.34 8.81
CA ASP A 173 -2.74 -6.63 9.10
C ASP A 173 -3.67 -7.81 9.45
N ALA A 174 -4.99 -7.61 9.40
CA ALA A 174 -5.97 -8.66 9.66
C ALA A 174 -6.34 -9.46 8.40
N GLU A 175 -6.85 -10.66 8.61
CA GLU A 175 -7.39 -11.52 7.56
C GLU A 175 -8.81 -12.02 7.91
N ALA A 176 -9.58 -12.33 6.86
CA ALA A 176 -10.92 -12.89 6.97
C ALA A 176 -11.12 -13.99 5.92
N GLU A 177 -11.81 -15.07 6.32
CA GLU A 177 -12.19 -16.16 5.43
C GLU A 177 -13.68 -16.09 5.11
N ILE A 178 -14.01 -16.18 3.82
CA ILE A 178 -15.37 -16.04 3.30
C ILE A 178 -15.66 -17.22 2.39
N THR A 179 -16.74 -17.94 2.67
CA THR A 179 -17.24 -19.01 1.80
C THR A 179 -18.45 -18.52 1.00
N LEU A 180 -18.42 -18.74 -0.31
CA LEU A 180 -19.53 -18.53 -1.23
C LEU A 180 -19.93 -19.84 -1.90
N TYR A 181 -21.21 -19.97 -2.21
CA TYR A 181 -21.77 -21.06 -2.99
C TYR A 181 -22.35 -20.48 -4.27
N LEU A 182 -21.84 -20.93 -5.41
CA LEU A 182 -22.24 -20.45 -6.73
C LEU A 182 -22.83 -21.60 -7.55
N ASP A 183 -23.90 -21.30 -8.29
CA ASP A 183 -24.41 -22.20 -9.31
C ASP A 183 -23.57 -22.04 -10.57
N VAL A 184 -22.96 -23.13 -11.02
CA VAL A 184 -22.14 -23.16 -12.24
C VAL A 184 -23.09 -23.12 -13.45
N PRO A 185 -22.90 -22.20 -14.43
CA PRO A 185 -23.69 -22.20 -15.66
C PRO A 185 -23.54 -23.53 -16.40
N ARG A 186 -24.49 -23.91 -17.26
CA ARG A 186 -24.44 -25.20 -17.99
C ARG A 186 -24.07 -24.99 -19.45
N GLU A 187 -23.23 -25.87 -19.98
CA GLU A 187 -22.87 -25.90 -21.41
C GLU A 187 -22.25 -24.57 -21.88
N LYS A 188 -21.54 -23.87 -20.99
CA LYS A 188 -20.86 -22.60 -21.27
C LYS A 188 -19.35 -22.76 -21.19
N HIS A 189 -18.67 -22.06 -22.10
CA HIS A 189 -17.25 -21.77 -21.93
C HIS A 189 -17.12 -20.51 -21.08
N THR A 190 -16.55 -20.63 -19.89
CA THR A 190 -16.54 -19.56 -18.89
C THR A 190 -15.29 -19.63 -18.01
N ARG A 191 -15.11 -18.66 -17.13
CA ARG A 191 -14.11 -18.66 -16.05
C ARG A 191 -14.72 -18.05 -14.80
N LEU A 192 -14.22 -18.45 -13.63
CA LEU A 192 -14.59 -17.83 -12.38
C LEU A 192 -13.90 -16.46 -12.27
N ILE A 193 -14.67 -15.46 -11.87
CA ILE A 193 -14.20 -14.12 -11.52
C ILE A 193 -14.37 -13.98 -10.01
N VAL A 194 -13.32 -13.57 -9.30
CA VAL A 194 -13.38 -13.23 -7.87
C VAL A 194 -12.87 -11.80 -7.69
N LYS A 195 -13.67 -10.96 -7.04
CA LYS A 195 -13.39 -9.54 -6.80
C LYS A 195 -13.54 -9.21 -5.33
N ILE A 196 -12.66 -8.34 -4.84
CA ILE A 196 -12.77 -7.74 -3.51
C ILE A 196 -13.17 -6.30 -3.67
N LEU A 197 -14.22 -5.89 -2.99
CA LEU A 197 -14.69 -4.52 -2.95
C LEU A 197 -14.57 -3.97 -1.52
N SER A 198 -14.29 -2.68 -1.38
CA SER A 198 -14.44 -1.94 -0.12
C SER A 198 -15.23 -0.67 -0.38
N ASN A 199 -16.33 -0.49 0.34
CA ASN A 199 -17.33 0.55 0.04
C ASN A 199 -17.82 0.44 -1.42
N ILE A 200 -17.43 1.38 -2.28
CA ILE A 200 -17.76 1.42 -3.71
C ILE A 200 -16.54 1.14 -4.61
N TYR A 201 -15.38 0.90 -4.02
CA TYR A 201 -14.12 0.76 -4.75
C TYR A 201 -13.79 -0.71 -4.97
N LEU A 202 -13.35 -1.03 -6.19
CA LEU A 202 -12.74 -2.30 -6.52
C LEU A 202 -11.30 -2.31 -5.97
N MET A 203 -10.98 -3.28 -5.13
CA MET A 203 -9.70 -3.37 -4.42
C MET A 203 -8.76 -4.39 -5.06
N ASP A 204 -9.30 -5.57 -5.42
CA ASP A 204 -8.52 -6.64 -6.04
C ASP A 204 -9.42 -7.50 -6.95
N THR A 205 -8.83 -8.14 -7.95
CA THR A 205 -9.53 -9.04 -8.89
C THR A 205 -8.62 -10.18 -9.34
N SER A 206 -9.17 -11.38 -9.35
CA SER A 206 -8.50 -12.57 -9.91
C SER A 206 -9.47 -13.40 -10.74
N TYR A 207 -8.91 -14.26 -11.57
CA TYR A 207 -9.67 -15.14 -12.45
C TYR A 207 -9.18 -16.58 -12.32
N SER A 208 -10.06 -17.55 -12.56
CA SER A 208 -9.61 -18.89 -12.93
C SER A 208 -9.16 -18.92 -14.38
N GLU A 209 -8.52 -20.02 -14.78
CA GLU A 209 -8.45 -20.42 -16.18
C GLU A 209 -9.86 -20.58 -16.78
N TRP A 210 -9.94 -20.48 -18.10
CA TRP A 210 -11.17 -20.79 -18.83
C TRP A 210 -11.44 -22.29 -18.81
N PHE A 211 -12.71 -22.65 -18.65
CA PHE A 211 -13.16 -24.04 -18.61
C PHE A 211 -14.55 -24.20 -19.25
N GLN A 212 -14.85 -25.43 -19.62
CA GLN A 212 -16.16 -25.82 -20.14
C GLN A 212 -17.03 -26.40 -19.02
N THR A 213 -18.28 -25.98 -18.97
CA THR A 213 -19.29 -26.38 -17.97
C THR A 213 -20.39 -27.24 -18.56
#